data_AF-A0A1R3L0S9-F1
#
_entry.id   AF-A0A1R3L0S9-F1
#
_cell.length_a   1.000
_cell.length_b   1.000
_cell.length_c   1.000
_cell.angle_alpha   90.00
_cell.angle_beta   90.00
_cell.angle_gamma   90.00
#
_symmetry.space_group_name_H-M   'P 1'
#
loop_
_entity.id
_entity.type
_entity.pdbx_description
1 polymer ?
#
loop_
_entity_poly.entity_id
_entity_poly.type
_entity_poly.pdbx_seq_one_letter_code
_entity_poly.pdbx_strand_id
1 'polypeptide(L)'
;MPTVNQLIRKPRQAQVKRNKVPALQQNPQKRGVCTRVYTTTPKKPNSALRKVAKIRLTNGFEVIGYIPGEGHNLQEHSVVMIRGGRVKDLPGVRYHIIRGVLDTQGVKNRKQRRSKYGAKRPNAEKREINPDPKFGDLVVTKFMNAIMLHGKKSVAENIVYGAFDAVQAKLKQEPVAVFHSALDNIAPHVEVRSRRVGGATYQVPVDVRPERRQALAIRWLIAAARKRNETTMIDRLCGELMDAANNRGSAVKKREDTHKMADANRAFSHYRW
;
A
#
# COMPACT_ATOMS: atom_id res chain seq x y z
N MET A 1 -13.92 32.16 54.11
CA MET A 1 -14.05 30.72 53.76
C MET A 1 -15.50 30.29 53.97
N PRO A 2 -16.08 29.42 53.13
CA PRO A 2 -17.43 28.91 53.35
C PRO A 2 -17.46 27.96 54.56
N THR A 3 -18.53 28.00 55.37
CA THR A 3 -18.72 27.07 56.49
C THR A 3 -19.22 25.69 56.02
N VAL A 4 -19.02 24.64 56.83
CA VAL A 4 -19.47 23.27 56.51
C VAL A 4 -20.98 23.23 56.21
N ASN A 5 -21.78 23.94 57.01
CA ASN A 5 -23.23 24.05 56.80
C ASN A 5 -23.60 24.77 55.50
N GLN A 6 -22.77 25.70 55.00
CA GLN A 6 -22.98 26.37 53.71
C GLN A 6 -22.69 25.43 52.52
N LEU A 7 -21.68 24.56 52.64
CA LEU A 7 -21.36 23.56 51.62
C LEU A 7 -22.42 22.45 51.52
N ILE A 8 -23.00 22.07 52.66
CA ILE A 8 -24.11 21.09 52.72
C ILE A 8 -25.39 21.66 52.11
N ARG A 9 -25.73 22.94 52.41
CA ARG A 9 -26.93 23.60 51.86
C ARG A 9 -26.84 23.92 50.37
N LYS A 10 -25.64 24.18 49.85
CA LYS A 10 -25.38 24.48 48.43
C LYS A 10 -24.27 23.57 47.92
N PRO A 11 -24.55 22.27 47.68
CA PRO A 11 -23.55 21.36 47.16
C PRO A 11 -23.05 21.88 45.81
N ARG A 12 -21.75 21.78 45.56
CA ARG A 12 -21.19 22.12 44.25
C ARG A 12 -21.79 21.20 43.20
N GLN A 13 -22.59 21.75 42.30
CA GLN A 13 -23.11 21.01 41.16
C GLN A 13 -22.04 20.92 40.07
N ALA A 14 -21.97 19.77 39.41
CA ALA A 14 -21.12 19.61 38.24
C ALA A 14 -21.59 20.58 37.15
N GLN A 15 -20.66 21.37 36.59
CA GLN A 15 -20.99 22.26 35.50
C GLN A 15 -21.44 21.45 34.27
N VAL A 16 -22.61 21.77 33.73
CA VAL A 16 -23.13 21.14 32.52
C VAL A 16 -22.20 21.46 31.34
N LYS A 17 -21.57 20.44 30.77
CA LYS A 17 -20.71 20.59 29.59
C LYS A 17 -21.57 20.92 28.38
N ARG A 18 -21.43 22.13 27.85
CA ARG A 18 -22.12 22.54 26.61
C ARG A 18 -21.63 21.72 25.43
N ASN A 19 -22.56 21.20 24.63
CA ASN A 19 -22.23 20.52 23.38
C ASN A 19 -21.62 21.53 22.38
N LYS A 20 -20.35 21.30 22.03
CA LYS A 20 -19.61 22.18 21.09
C LYS A 20 -20.02 21.96 19.64
N VAL A 21 -20.63 20.82 19.29
CA VAL A 21 -20.92 20.38 17.92
C VAL A 21 -22.34 19.82 17.80
N PRO A 22 -23.38 20.63 18.03
CA PRO A 22 -24.77 20.16 18.11
C PRO A 22 -25.26 19.49 16.82
N ALA A 23 -24.84 19.96 15.64
CA ALA A 23 -25.34 19.46 14.36
C ALA A 23 -24.88 18.05 14.02
N LEU A 24 -23.88 17.49 14.72
CA LEU A 24 -23.45 16.11 14.49
C LEU A 24 -24.35 15.09 15.18
N GLN A 25 -25.13 15.48 16.19
CA GLN A 25 -25.96 14.58 17.02
C GLN A 25 -25.16 13.36 17.49
N GLN A 26 -24.10 13.60 18.28
CA GLN A 26 -23.20 12.57 18.85
C GLN A 26 -22.40 11.71 17.86
N ASN A 27 -22.56 11.88 16.54
CA ASN A 27 -21.71 11.20 15.57
C ASN A 27 -20.33 11.86 15.45
N PRO A 28 -19.25 11.07 15.27
CA PRO A 28 -17.90 11.64 15.10
C PRO A 28 -17.75 12.38 13.76
N GLN A 29 -18.46 11.92 12.72
CA GLN A 29 -18.45 12.47 11.37
C GLN A 29 -19.85 12.39 10.77
N LYS A 30 -20.17 13.29 9.84
CA LYS A 30 -21.45 13.27 9.12
C LYS A 30 -21.28 13.74 7.69
N ARG A 31 -22.01 13.10 6.77
CA ARG A 31 -22.04 13.46 5.35
C ARG A 31 -22.95 14.67 5.15
N GLY A 32 -22.62 15.51 4.19
CA GLY A 32 -23.45 16.62 3.76
C GLY A 32 -23.14 17.05 2.33
N VAL A 33 -23.98 17.92 1.80
CA VAL A 33 -23.86 18.49 0.46
C VAL A 33 -23.53 19.97 0.59
N CYS A 34 -22.53 20.44 -0.14
CA CYS A 34 -22.16 21.85 -0.20
C CYS A 34 -23.27 22.64 -0.88
N THR A 35 -23.84 23.62 -0.18
CA THR A 35 -24.81 24.56 -0.74
C THR A 35 -24.11 25.75 -1.39
N ARG A 36 -23.01 26.22 -0.76
CA ARG A 36 -22.22 27.34 -1.27
C ARG A 36 -20.79 27.24 -0.78
N VAL A 37 -19.84 27.55 -1.64
CA VAL A 37 -18.40 27.59 -1.31
C VAL A 37 -17.88 29.01 -1.46
N TYR A 38 -17.25 29.55 -0.42
CA TYR A 38 -16.82 30.96 -0.39
C TYR A 38 -15.67 31.20 0.59
N THR A 39 -15.12 32.41 0.58
CA THR A 39 -14.07 32.84 1.50
C THR A 39 -14.61 33.80 2.56
N THR A 40 -14.12 33.69 3.80
CA THR A 40 -14.50 34.54 4.93
C THR A 40 -13.27 35.22 5.53
N THR A 41 -13.43 36.45 5.99
CA THR A 41 -12.42 37.20 6.72
C THR A 41 -12.20 36.60 8.12
N PRO A 42 -10.94 36.33 8.52
CA PRO A 42 -10.64 35.84 9.86
C PRO A 42 -10.80 36.93 10.93
N LYS A 43 -10.85 36.52 12.21
CA LYS A 43 -10.95 37.44 13.37
C LYS A 43 -9.77 38.42 13.48
N LYS A 44 -8.59 38.06 12.96
CA LYS A 44 -7.38 38.89 13.06
C LYS A 44 -7.27 39.81 11.84
N PRO A 45 -7.06 41.14 12.03
CA PRO A 45 -7.26 42.15 10.97
C PRO A 45 -6.36 42.02 9.73
N ASN A 46 -5.21 41.35 9.78
CA ASN A 46 -4.31 41.20 8.62
C ASN A 46 -4.01 39.73 8.28
N SER A 47 -4.97 38.82 8.50
CA SER A 47 -4.77 37.40 8.19
C SER A 47 -5.46 37.00 6.90
N ALA A 48 -4.83 36.07 6.16
CA ALA A 48 -5.34 35.60 4.87
C ALA A 48 -6.79 35.07 4.95
N LEU A 49 -7.56 35.32 3.89
CA LEU A 49 -8.93 34.81 3.76
C LEU A 49 -8.99 33.30 3.99
N ARG A 50 -10.04 32.87 4.70
CA ARG A 50 -10.26 31.45 5.02
C ARG A 50 -11.36 30.89 4.15
N LYS A 51 -11.10 29.74 3.52
CA LYS A 51 -12.09 29.04 2.69
C LYS A 51 -13.07 28.27 3.57
N VAL A 52 -14.35 28.48 3.33
CA VAL A 52 -15.45 27.82 4.03
C VAL A 52 -16.49 27.32 3.03
N ALA A 53 -17.29 26.35 3.44
CA ALA A 53 -18.48 25.95 2.72
C ALA A 53 -19.68 25.96 3.65
N LYS A 54 -20.83 26.42 3.13
CA LYS A 54 -22.13 26.16 3.72
C LYS A 54 -22.56 24.75 3.29
N ILE A 55 -22.91 23.91 4.25
CA ILE A 55 -23.12 22.47 4.06
C ILE A 55 -24.46 22.11 4.67
N ARG A 56 -25.33 21.48 3.88
CA ARG A 56 -26.55 20.85 4.37
C ARG A 56 -26.25 19.40 4.70
N LEU A 57 -26.37 19.03 5.97
CA LEU A 57 -26.10 17.69 6.46
C LEU A 57 -27.27 16.75 6.19
N THR A 58 -27.01 15.45 6.23
CA THR A 58 -28.06 14.42 6.03
C THR A 58 -29.17 14.45 7.08
N ASN A 59 -28.94 15.08 8.24
CA ASN A 59 -29.94 15.27 9.29
C ASN A 59 -30.69 16.61 9.18
N GLY A 60 -30.62 17.30 8.04
CA GLY A 60 -31.34 18.54 7.78
C GLY A 60 -30.69 19.82 8.32
N PHE A 61 -29.67 19.71 9.19
CA PHE A 61 -28.96 20.88 9.72
C PHE A 61 -28.10 21.55 8.65
N GLU A 62 -28.13 22.89 8.62
CA GLU A 62 -27.19 23.69 7.83
C GLU A 62 -26.05 24.17 8.71
N VAL A 63 -24.82 23.93 8.28
CA VAL A 63 -23.61 24.30 9.01
C VAL A 63 -22.58 24.95 8.10
N ILE A 64 -21.74 25.78 8.69
CA ILE A 64 -20.55 26.29 8.00
C ILE A 64 -19.36 25.43 8.41
N GLY A 65 -18.70 24.84 7.42
CA GLY A 65 -17.50 24.01 7.58
C GLY A 65 -16.26 24.69 7.02
N TYR A 66 -15.16 24.69 7.77
CA TYR A 66 -13.88 25.18 7.28
C TYR A 66 -13.18 24.15 6.40
N ILE A 67 -12.63 24.62 5.28
CA ILE A 67 -11.88 23.81 4.33
C ILE A 67 -10.39 23.87 4.69
N PRO A 68 -9.80 22.81 5.27
CA PRO A 68 -8.41 22.84 5.71
C PRO A 68 -7.43 22.79 4.52
N GLY A 69 -6.31 23.52 4.61
CA GLY A 69 -5.18 23.42 3.66
C GLY A 69 -5.18 24.43 2.52
N GLU A 70 -4.26 24.24 1.58
CA GLU A 70 -4.08 25.08 0.38
C GLU A 70 -5.00 24.63 -0.75
N GLY A 71 -5.51 25.57 -1.56
CA GLY A 71 -6.54 25.33 -2.60
C GLY A 71 -7.79 24.59 -2.09
N HIS A 72 -8.67 24.19 -3.00
CA HIS A 72 -9.74 23.18 -2.86
C HIS A 72 -10.42 22.98 -4.22
N ASN A 73 -11.12 21.87 -4.40
CA ASN A 73 -11.84 21.51 -5.62
C ASN A 73 -13.37 21.46 -5.43
N LEU A 74 -13.88 21.93 -4.30
CA LEU A 74 -15.32 21.86 -4.01
C LEU A 74 -16.08 22.91 -4.79
N GLN A 75 -17.20 22.49 -5.34
CA GLN A 75 -18.20 23.33 -5.98
C GLN A 75 -19.50 23.26 -5.18
N GLU A 76 -20.51 23.98 -5.64
CA GLU A 76 -21.89 23.76 -5.18
C GLU A 76 -22.31 22.31 -5.51
N HIS A 77 -23.13 21.73 -4.65
CA HIS A 77 -23.59 20.33 -4.70
C HIS A 77 -22.52 19.24 -4.50
N SER A 78 -21.25 19.59 -4.29
CA SER A 78 -20.23 18.60 -3.92
C SER A 78 -20.55 17.92 -2.58
N VAL A 79 -20.36 16.61 -2.50
CA VAL A 79 -20.60 15.81 -1.31
C VAL A 79 -19.35 15.78 -0.44
N VAL A 80 -19.51 16.14 0.82
CA VAL A 80 -18.40 16.29 1.78
C VAL A 80 -18.67 15.55 3.07
N MET A 81 -17.59 15.10 3.71
CA MET A 81 -17.64 14.56 5.07
C MET A 81 -17.13 15.63 6.04
N ILE A 82 -17.87 15.90 7.11
CA ILE A 82 -17.48 16.87 8.13
C ILE A 82 -17.16 16.19 9.47
N ARG A 83 -16.33 16.85 10.27
CA ARG A 83 -16.07 16.53 11.68
C ARG A 83 -16.19 17.74 12.57
N GLY A 84 -16.35 17.49 13.86
CA GLY A 84 -16.32 18.52 14.89
C GLY A 84 -14.96 19.18 15.06
N GLY A 85 -14.97 20.45 15.46
CA GLY A 85 -13.79 21.20 15.89
C GLY A 85 -13.95 22.69 15.62
N ARG A 86 -13.80 23.51 16.67
CA ARG A 86 -13.85 24.96 16.52
C ARG A 86 -12.62 25.46 15.77
N VAL A 87 -12.85 26.25 14.74
CA VAL A 87 -11.79 26.99 14.05
C VAL A 87 -11.44 28.20 14.91
N LYS A 88 -10.16 28.33 15.30
CA LYS A 88 -9.71 29.44 16.15
C LYS A 88 -9.88 30.80 15.47
N ASP A 89 -9.64 30.83 14.16
CA ASP A 89 -9.59 32.07 13.37
C ASP A 89 -10.97 32.57 12.91
N LEU A 90 -11.98 31.71 12.86
CA LEU A 90 -13.31 32.05 12.33
C LEU A 90 -14.36 32.01 13.45
N PRO A 91 -15.05 33.13 13.73
CA PRO A 91 -16.18 33.11 14.65
C PRO A 91 -17.33 32.27 14.06
N GLY A 92 -18.05 31.53 14.90
CA GLY A 92 -19.20 30.72 14.48
C GLY A 92 -18.88 29.39 13.77
N VAL A 93 -17.67 29.20 13.21
CA VAL A 93 -17.31 27.98 12.46
C VAL A 93 -16.83 26.88 13.41
N ARG A 94 -17.69 25.87 13.62
CA ARG A 94 -17.50 24.76 14.58
C ARG A 94 -17.17 23.42 13.94
N TYR A 95 -17.12 23.37 12.61
CA TYR A 95 -16.94 22.14 11.85
C TYR A 95 -15.78 22.28 10.87
N HIS A 96 -15.13 21.15 10.60
CA HIS A 96 -14.08 21.03 9.60
C HIS A 96 -14.52 20.03 8.55
N ILE A 97 -14.32 20.38 7.29
CA ILE A 97 -14.40 19.40 6.20
C ILE A 97 -13.17 18.49 6.29
N ILE A 98 -13.41 17.19 6.21
CA ILE A 98 -12.36 16.17 6.12
C ILE A 98 -11.91 16.12 4.67
N ARG A 99 -10.59 16.13 4.43
CA ARG A 99 -9.97 16.00 3.10
C ARG A 99 -9.67 14.54 2.78
N GLY A 100 -9.67 14.19 1.49
CA GLY A 100 -9.33 12.86 0.98
C GLY A 100 -10.47 11.85 1.12
N VAL A 101 -11.70 12.34 1.35
CA VAL A 101 -12.91 11.54 1.54
C VAL A 101 -14.04 12.20 0.73
N LEU A 102 -14.82 11.40 0.01
CA LEU A 102 -15.83 11.87 -0.95
C LEU A 102 -15.19 12.84 -1.97
N ASP A 103 -15.82 13.98 -2.28
CA ASP A 103 -15.38 14.85 -3.36
C ASP A 103 -14.20 15.76 -2.96
N THR A 104 -13.86 15.80 -1.67
CA THR A 104 -12.79 16.66 -1.14
C THR A 104 -11.42 16.06 -1.45
N GLN A 105 -10.69 16.61 -2.41
CA GLN A 105 -9.36 16.11 -2.72
C GLN A 105 -8.31 16.48 -1.66
N GLY A 106 -7.38 15.56 -1.43
CA GLY A 106 -6.24 15.80 -0.56
C GLY A 106 -5.27 16.84 -1.10
N VAL A 107 -4.44 17.43 -0.24
CA VAL A 107 -3.42 18.41 -0.65
C VAL A 107 -2.16 17.69 -1.10
N LYS A 108 -1.84 17.73 -2.41
CA LYS A 108 -0.76 16.95 -3.05
C LYS A 108 0.60 17.07 -2.35
N ASN A 109 1.02 18.28 -2.01
CA ASN A 109 2.38 18.53 -1.48
C ASN A 109 2.51 18.41 0.05
N ARG A 110 1.42 18.15 0.78
CA ARG A 110 1.43 18.03 2.25
C ARG A 110 1.69 16.59 2.70
N LYS A 111 2.96 16.16 2.67
CA LYS A 111 3.38 14.78 3.02
C LYS A 111 3.54 14.51 4.53
N GLN A 112 3.73 15.53 5.37
CA GLN A 112 4.11 15.37 6.79
C GLN A 112 2.96 15.13 7.80
N ARG A 113 1.67 15.18 7.41
CA ARG A 113 0.55 14.86 8.33
C ARG A 113 -0.54 14.06 7.62
N ARG A 114 -0.36 12.75 7.59
CA ARG A 114 -1.18 11.78 6.85
C ARG A 114 -2.68 11.76 7.21
N SER A 115 -3.12 12.43 8.28
CA SER A 115 -4.52 12.38 8.75
C SER A 115 -5.37 13.63 8.49
N LYS A 116 -4.77 14.82 8.29
CA LYS A 116 -5.54 16.08 8.22
C LYS A 116 -5.87 16.52 6.80
N TYR A 117 -5.02 16.17 5.84
CA TYR A 117 -5.10 16.68 4.46
C TYR A 117 -5.30 15.59 3.41
N GLY A 118 -5.59 14.35 3.80
CA GLY A 118 -6.10 13.31 2.90
C GLY A 118 -5.17 12.83 1.78
N ALA A 119 -3.88 13.20 1.79
CA ALA A 119 -2.93 12.76 0.77
C ALA A 119 -2.55 11.29 0.97
N LYS A 120 -2.73 10.45 -0.06
CA LYS A 120 -2.16 9.10 -0.10
C LYS A 120 -0.63 9.19 -0.03
N ARG A 121 0.05 8.25 0.65
CA ARG A 121 1.52 8.21 0.55
C ARG A 121 1.87 7.94 -0.91
N PRO A 122 2.83 8.68 -1.50
CA PRO A 122 3.34 8.33 -2.80
C PRO A 122 3.93 6.92 -2.75
N ASN A 123 3.89 6.22 -3.88
CA ASN A 123 4.62 4.96 -4.00
C ASN A 123 6.10 5.23 -3.75
N ALA A 124 6.78 4.29 -3.09
CA ALA A 124 8.21 4.37 -2.91
C ALA A 124 8.89 4.29 -4.28
N GLU A 125 9.87 5.17 -4.49
CA GLU A 125 10.74 5.11 -5.67
C GLU A 125 11.55 3.81 -5.61
N LYS A 126 11.70 3.16 -6.76
CA LYS A 126 12.49 1.93 -6.87
C LYS A 126 13.97 2.32 -6.85
N ARG A 127 14.76 1.59 -6.06
CA ARG A 127 16.22 1.76 -6.05
C ARG A 127 16.79 1.15 -7.33
N GLU A 128 17.70 1.88 -7.96
CA GLU A 128 18.49 1.36 -9.08
C GLU A 128 19.55 0.40 -8.55
N ILE A 129 19.79 -0.68 -9.30
CA ILE A 129 20.75 -1.74 -8.96
C ILE A 129 21.79 -1.75 -10.06
N ASN A 130 23.06 -1.80 -9.68
CA ASN A 130 24.16 -1.92 -10.64
C ASN A 130 24.21 -3.32 -11.25
N PRO A 131 24.64 -3.47 -12.51
CA PRO A 131 24.81 -4.77 -13.15
C PRO A 131 25.92 -5.59 -12.50
N ASP A 132 25.91 -6.90 -12.79
CA ASP A 132 26.87 -7.85 -12.27
C ASP A 132 28.32 -7.53 -12.72
N PRO A 133 29.33 -7.60 -11.84
CA PRO A 133 30.71 -7.31 -12.22
C PRO A 133 31.34 -8.30 -13.21
N LYS A 134 30.95 -9.59 -13.21
CA LYS A 134 31.57 -10.63 -14.04
C LYS A 134 30.89 -10.74 -15.41
N PHE A 135 29.56 -10.73 -15.44
CA PHE A 135 28.77 -10.95 -16.65
C PHE A 135 28.01 -9.70 -17.15
N GLY A 136 27.98 -8.61 -16.38
CA GLY A 136 27.25 -7.39 -16.78
C GLY A 136 25.73 -7.49 -16.72
N ASP A 137 25.17 -8.55 -16.13
CA ASP A 137 23.74 -8.85 -16.17
C ASP A 137 23.00 -8.39 -14.89
N LEU A 138 21.90 -7.66 -15.05
CA LEU A 138 21.09 -7.13 -13.93
C LEU A 138 20.27 -8.22 -13.20
N VAL A 139 19.88 -9.28 -13.90
CA VAL A 139 19.10 -10.40 -13.36
C VAL A 139 19.96 -11.24 -12.44
N VAL A 140 21.22 -11.46 -12.82
CA VAL A 140 22.21 -12.16 -11.97
C VAL A 140 22.40 -11.37 -10.67
N THR A 141 22.56 -10.06 -10.71
CA THR A 141 22.66 -9.25 -9.47
C THR A 141 21.39 -9.33 -8.61
N LYS A 142 20.20 -9.29 -9.22
CA LYS A 142 18.93 -9.48 -8.49
C LYS A 142 18.87 -10.86 -7.83
N PHE A 143 19.37 -11.90 -8.51
CA PHE A 143 19.43 -13.26 -7.98
C PHE A 143 20.42 -13.39 -6.82
N MET A 144 21.62 -12.81 -6.94
CA MET A 144 22.62 -12.74 -5.87
C MET A 144 22.05 -12.06 -4.61
N ASN A 145 21.35 -10.93 -4.78
CA ASN A 145 20.72 -10.23 -3.67
C ASN A 145 19.62 -11.07 -3.00
N ALA A 146 18.94 -11.94 -3.75
CA ALA A 146 17.87 -12.80 -3.24
C ALA A 146 18.40 -14.07 -2.55
N ILE A 147 19.50 -14.66 -3.03
CA ILE A 147 20.09 -15.87 -2.43
C ILE A 147 20.89 -15.53 -1.17
N MET A 148 21.37 -14.29 -1.04
CA MET A 148 22.12 -13.78 0.09
C MET A 148 21.39 -13.96 1.42
N LEU A 149 22.13 -14.43 2.43
CA LEU A 149 21.66 -14.56 3.81
C LEU A 149 22.52 -13.69 4.73
N HIS A 150 21.88 -13.07 5.72
CA HIS A 150 22.55 -12.24 6.74
C HIS A 150 23.46 -11.13 6.16
N GLY A 151 23.16 -10.64 4.96
CA GLY A 151 23.96 -9.58 4.31
C GLY A 151 25.33 -10.03 3.79
N LYS A 152 25.62 -11.33 3.75
CA LYS A 152 26.91 -11.87 3.30
C LYS A 152 26.97 -11.93 1.76
N LYS A 153 27.28 -10.81 1.13
CA LYS A 153 27.30 -10.70 -0.35
C LYS A 153 28.39 -11.55 -1.00
N SER A 154 29.62 -11.53 -0.46
CA SER A 154 30.74 -12.33 -0.98
C SER A 154 30.42 -13.83 -1.00
N VAL A 155 29.74 -14.36 0.03
CA VAL A 155 29.33 -15.77 0.07
C VAL A 155 28.27 -16.06 -1.00
N ALA A 156 27.32 -15.14 -1.22
CA ALA A 156 26.31 -15.28 -2.27
C ALA A 156 26.95 -15.28 -3.67
N GLU A 157 27.91 -14.39 -3.91
CA GLU A 157 28.68 -14.33 -5.16
C GLU A 157 29.42 -15.65 -5.41
N ASN A 158 30.13 -16.18 -4.41
CA ASN A 158 30.84 -17.46 -4.51
C ASN A 158 29.90 -18.63 -4.82
N ILE A 159 28.71 -18.67 -4.23
CA ILE A 159 27.72 -19.71 -4.50
C ILE A 159 27.21 -19.62 -5.94
N VAL A 160 26.86 -18.42 -6.40
CA VAL A 160 26.28 -18.22 -7.75
C VAL A 160 27.33 -18.50 -8.83
N TYR A 161 28.52 -17.93 -8.70
CA TYR A 161 29.60 -18.17 -9.66
C TYR A 161 30.07 -19.62 -9.64
N GLY A 162 30.25 -20.22 -8.46
CA GLY A 162 30.60 -21.63 -8.36
C GLY A 162 29.55 -22.55 -9.00
N ALA A 163 28.25 -22.20 -8.88
CA ALA A 163 27.20 -22.94 -9.55
C ALA A 163 27.24 -22.77 -11.07
N PHE A 164 27.52 -21.56 -11.57
CA PHE A 164 27.68 -21.30 -13.00
C PHE A 164 28.87 -22.04 -13.60
N ASP A 165 30.01 -22.06 -12.91
CA ASP A 165 31.19 -22.80 -13.34
C ASP A 165 30.89 -24.31 -13.37
N ALA A 166 30.15 -24.84 -12.38
CA ALA A 166 29.71 -26.23 -12.35
C ALA A 166 28.69 -26.57 -13.47
N VAL A 167 27.78 -25.66 -13.81
CA VAL A 167 26.85 -25.80 -14.93
C VAL A 167 27.62 -25.81 -16.25
N GLN A 168 28.57 -24.91 -16.42
CA GLN A 168 29.41 -24.83 -17.62
C GLN A 168 30.24 -26.10 -17.83
N ALA A 169 30.81 -26.66 -16.75
CA ALA A 169 31.55 -27.91 -16.81
C ALA A 169 30.68 -29.10 -17.29
N LYS A 170 29.40 -29.14 -16.92
CA LYS A 170 28.48 -30.23 -17.25
C LYS A 170 27.83 -30.08 -18.63
N LEU A 171 27.31 -28.90 -18.95
CA LEU A 171 26.54 -28.65 -20.18
C LEU A 171 27.39 -28.09 -21.33
N LYS A 172 28.60 -27.59 -21.06
CA LYS A 172 29.46 -26.90 -22.05
C LYS A 172 28.75 -25.76 -22.80
N GLN A 173 27.75 -25.16 -22.16
CA GLN A 173 27.00 -24.01 -22.66
C GLN A 173 27.27 -22.79 -21.78
N GLU A 174 26.98 -21.60 -22.31
CA GLU A 174 27.07 -20.35 -21.57
C GLU A 174 26.13 -20.37 -20.35
N PRO A 175 26.66 -20.25 -19.11
CA PRO A 175 25.85 -20.44 -17.90
C PRO A 175 24.77 -19.36 -17.74
N VAL A 176 25.01 -18.14 -18.23
CA VAL A 176 24.03 -17.05 -18.19
C VAL A 176 22.83 -17.35 -19.10
N ALA A 177 23.06 -17.94 -20.27
CA ALA A 177 21.97 -18.32 -21.18
C ALA A 177 21.10 -19.44 -20.59
N VAL A 178 21.75 -20.45 -19.98
CA VAL A 178 21.05 -21.53 -19.27
C VAL A 178 20.24 -20.97 -18.09
N PHE A 179 20.80 -20.01 -17.35
CA PHE A 179 20.14 -19.35 -16.24
C PHE A 179 18.87 -18.60 -16.66
N HIS A 180 18.93 -17.81 -17.74
CA HIS A 180 17.75 -17.10 -18.25
C HIS A 180 16.69 -18.08 -18.77
N SER A 181 17.09 -19.11 -19.51
CA SER A 181 16.18 -20.17 -19.96
C SER A 181 15.48 -20.86 -18.78
N ALA A 182 16.22 -21.19 -17.73
CA ALA A 182 15.66 -21.76 -16.50
C ALA A 182 14.68 -20.80 -15.81
N LEU A 183 14.98 -19.50 -15.74
CA LEU A 183 14.07 -18.52 -15.15
C LEU A 183 12.78 -18.36 -15.96
N ASP A 184 12.86 -18.37 -17.30
CA ASP A 184 11.71 -18.29 -18.18
C ASP A 184 10.82 -19.54 -18.05
N ASN A 185 11.43 -20.71 -17.88
CA ASN A 185 10.70 -21.95 -17.60
C ASN A 185 10.02 -21.94 -16.22
N ILE A 186 10.52 -21.22 -15.21
CA ILE A 186 9.89 -21.15 -13.88
C ILE A 186 8.87 -20.00 -13.80
N ALA A 187 9.02 -18.97 -14.62
CA ALA A 187 8.25 -17.74 -14.62
C ALA A 187 6.73 -17.97 -14.86
N PRO A 188 5.85 -17.67 -13.88
CA PRO A 188 4.41 -17.82 -14.07
C PRO A 188 3.79 -16.62 -14.79
N HIS A 189 2.99 -16.89 -15.82
CA HIS A 189 2.19 -15.86 -16.51
C HIS A 189 0.95 -15.42 -15.71
N VAL A 190 0.31 -16.34 -14.99
CA VAL A 190 -0.88 -16.08 -14.16
C VAL A 190 -0.59 -16.48 -12.71
N GLU A 191 -1.09 -15.69 -11.76
CA GLU A 191 -1.10 -16.03 -10.34
C GLU A 191 -2.53 -16.00 -9.81
N VAL A 192 -2.77 -16.73 -8.72
CA VAL A 192 -4.05 -16.74 -8.03
C VAL A 192 -3.97 -15.79 -6.82
N ARG A 193 -4.96 -14.90 -6.67
CA ARG A 193 -5.09 -13.99 -5.54
C ARG A 193 -6.39 -14.23 -4.79
N SER A 194 -6.32 -14.18 -3.46
CA SER A 194 -7.52 -14.24 -2.63
C SER A 194 -8.31 -12.92 -2.72
N ARG A 195 -9.62 -13.03 -2.97
CA ARG A 195 -10.56 -11.90 -2.99
C ARG A 195 -11.81 -12.27 -2.21
N ARG A 196 -12.31 -11.33 -1.38
CA ARG A 196 -13.53 -11.53 -0.61
C ARG A 196 -14.69 -10.83 -1.28
N VAL A 197 -15.72 -11.59 -1.67
CA VAL A 197 -16.91 -11.11 -2.37
C VAL A 197 -18.14 -11.76 -1.72
N GLY A 198 -19.16 -10.95 -1.38
CA GLY A 198 -20.44 -11.48 -0.87
C GLY A 198 -20.34 -12.35 0.39
N GLY A 199 -19.28 -12.20 1.19
CA GLY A 199 -19.05 -12.99 2.40
C GLY A 199 -18.10 -14.18 2.23
N ALA A 200 -17.92 -14.70 1.02
CA ALA A 200 -17.01 -15.80 0.69
C ALA A 200 -15.63 -15.32 0.18
N THR A 201 -14.61 -16.18 0.29
CA THR A 201 -13.26 -15.90 -0.23
C THR A 201 -13.02 -16.74 -1.49
N TYR A 202 -12.86 -16.07 -2.63
CA TYR A 202 -12.58 -16.69 -3.91
C TYR A 202 -11.09 -16.57 -4.24
N GLN A 203 -10.62 -17.56 -4.99
CA GLN A 203 -9.30 -17.58 -5.60
C GLN A 203 -9.43 -17.03 -7.02
N VAL A 204 -8.97 -15.80 -7.23
CA VAL A 204 -9.14 -15.06 -8.49
C VAL A 204 -7.85 -15.11 -9.30
N PRO A 205 -7.84 -15.65 -10.52
CA PRO A 205 -6.68 -15.63 -11.39
C PRO A 205 -6.43 -14.20 -11.94
N VAL A 206 -5.18 -13.76 -11.90
CA VAL A 206 -4.74 -12.44 -12.34
C VAL A 206 -3.41 -12.56 -13.09
N ASP A 207 -3.26 -11.81 -14.19
CA ASP A 207 -2.02 -11.75 -14.95
C ASP A 207 -0.87 -11.15 -14.14
N VAL A 208 0.30 -11.79 -14.22
CA VAL A 208 1.49 -11.39 -13.47
C VAL A 208 2.30 -10.38 -14.28
N ARG A 209 2.53 -9.21 -13.67
CA ARG A 209 3.41 -8.18 -14.20
C ARG A 209 4.84 -8.72 -14.42
N PRO A 210 5.56 -8.31 -15.49
CA PRO A 210 6.88 -8.85 -15.81
C PRO A 210 7.91 -8.82 -14.65
N GLU A 211 8.01 -7.70 -13.94
CA GLU A 211 8.91 -7.59 -12.79
C GLU A 211 8.58 -8.58 -11.67
N ARG A 212 7.29 -8.83 -11.44
CA ARG A 212 6.82 -9.77 -10.43
C ARG A 212 7.04 -11.21 -10.87
N ARG A 213 6.88 -11.49 -12.16
CA ARG A 213 7.13 -12.80 -12.77
C ARG A 213 8.57 -13.23 -12.56
N GLN A 214 9.51 -12.34 -12.87
CA GLN A 214 10.94 -12.54 -12.62
C GLN A 214 11.23 -12.76 -11.13
N ALA A 215 10.66 -11.93 -10.25
CA ALA A 215 10.86 -12.05 -8.81
C ALA A 215 10.28 -13.36 -8.21
N LEU A 216 9.17 -13.86 -8.75
CA LEU A 216 8.60 -15.16 -8.37
C LEU A 216 9.50 -16.30 -8.82
N ALA A 217 9.98 -16.26 -10.07
CA ALA A 217 10.88 -17.27 -10.62
C ALA A 217 12.16 -17.41 -9.77
N ILE A 218 12.83 -16.29 -9.49
CA ILE A 218 14.03 -16.25 -8.63
C ILE A 218 13.74 -16.84 -7.24
N ARG A 219 12.62 -16.45 -6.62
CA ARG A 219 12.27 -16.92 -5.27
C ARG A 219 11.97 -18.42 -5.25
N TRP A 220 11.25 -18.93 -6.24
CA TRP A 220 10.91 -20.35 -6.35
C TRP A 220 12.14 -21.19 -6.64
N LEU A 221 13.01 -20.74 -7.53
CA LEU A 221 14.29 -21.38 -7.82
C LEU A 221 15.15 -21.50 -6.55
N ILE A 222 15.34 -20.41 -5.79
CA ILE A 222 16.12 -20.43 -4.54
C ILE A 222 15.47 -21.35 -3.50
N ALA A 223 14.15 -21.28 -3.35
CA ALA A 223 13.42 -22.11 -2.39
C ALA A 223 13.50 -23.60 -2.74
N ALA A 224 13.45 -23.95 -4.03
CA ALA A 224 13.60 -25.31 -4.51
C ALA A 224 15.05 -25.80 -4.31
N ALA A 225 16.04 -25.04 -4.77
CA ALA A 225 17.46 -25.36 -4.60
C ALA A 225 17.82 -25.61 -3.12
N ARG A 226 17.38 -24.74 -2.20
CA ARG A 226 17.67 -24.91 -0.76
C ARG A 226 17.10 -26.20 -0.16
N LYS A 227 15.98 -26.71 -0.70
CA LYS A 227 15.31 -27.93 -0.22
C LYS A 227 15.92 -29.22 -0.78
N ARG A 228 16.82 -29.13 -1.76
CA ARG A 228 17.48 -30.32 -2.30
C ARG A 228 18.44 -30.95 -1.29
N ASN A 229 18.78 -32.20 -1.53
CA ASN A 229 19.52 -33.08 -0.64
C ASN A 229 21.05 -33.09 -0.88
N GLU A 230 21.57 -32.39 -1.91
CA GLU A 230 23.02 -32.34 -2.12
C GLU A 230 23.76 -31.68 -0.93
N THR A 231 25.07 -31.89 -0.82
CA THR A 231 25.86 -31.42 0.32
C THR A 231 26.09 -29.91 0.28
N THR A 232 26.61 -29.38 -0.84
CA THR A 232 26.92 -27.95 -0.98
C THR A 232 25.79 -27.18 -1.64
N MET A 233 25.65 -25.89 -1.29
CA MET A 233 24.66 -25.03 -1.94
C MET A 233 24.96 -24.81 -3.43
N ILE A 234 26.23 -24.90 -3.82
CA ILE A 234 26.69 -24.81 -5.21
C ILE A 234 26.08 -25.98 -6.00
N ASP A 235 26.22 -27.21 -5.50
CA ASP A 235 25.71 -28.41 -6.15
C ASP A 235 24.18 -28.41 -6.20
N ARG A 236 23.52 -27.98 -5.11
CA ARG A 236 22.06 -27.82 -5.06
C ARG A 236 21.55 -26.85 -6.11
N LEU A 237 22.19 -25.68 -6.22
CA LEU A 237 21.79 -24.65 -7.18
C LEU A 237 22.06 -25.10 -8.61
N CYS A 238 23.23 -25.69 -8.88
CA CYS A 238 23.57 -26.28 -10.17
C CYS A 238 22.55 -27.34 -10.59
N GLY A 239 22.20 -28.27 -9.70
CA GLY A 239 21.19 -29.30 -9.93
C GLY A 239 19.82 -28.71 -10.30
N GLU A 240 19.30 -27.78 -9.50
CA GLU A 240 17.99 -27.18 -9.79
C GLU A 240 17.98 -26.34 -11.07
N LEU A 241 19.09 -25.66 -11.40
CA LEU A 241 19.22 -24.89 -12.65
C LEU A 241 19.18 -25.79 -13.88
N MET A 242 19.92 -26.90 -13.86
CA MET A 242 19.92 -27.86 -14.97
C MET A 242 18.54 -28.54 -15.11
N ASP A 243 17.90 -28.89 -14.00
CA ASP A 243 16.55 -29.47 -14.03
C ASP A 243 15.55 -28.46 -14.61
N ALA A 244 15.59 -27.21 -14.16
CA ALA A 244 14.68 -26.16 -14.62
C ALA A 244 14.89 -25.78 -16.09
N ALA A 245 16.13 -25.77 -16.58
CA ALA A 245 16.44 -25.56 -17.99
C ALA A 245 15.79 -26.63 -18.88
N ASN A 246 15.69 -27.86 -18.38
CA ASN A 246 15.03 -28.98 -19.06
C ASN A 246 13.52 -29.10 -18.75
N ASN A 247 12.87 -28.04 -18.25
CA ASN A 247 11.46 -28.03 -17.82
C ASN A 247 11.12 -29.11 -16.77
N ARG A 248 12.06 -29.42 -15.88
CA ARG A 248 11.89 -30.36 -14.76
C ARG A 248 12.25 -29.68 -13.44
N GLY A 249 12.12 -30.40 -12.34
CA GLY A 249 12.47 -29.91 -11.02
C GLY A 249 11.29 -29.33 -10.23
N SER A 250 11.56 -29.02 -8.97
CA SER A 250 10.52 -28.59 -8.03
C SER A 250 10.04 -27.18 -8.31
N ALA A 251 10.92 -26.31 -8.81
CA ALA A 251 10.55 -24.94 -9.17
C ALA A 251 9.57 -24.89 -10.36
N VAL A 252 9.81 -25.70 -11.41
CA VAL A 252 8.93 -25.79 -12.58
C VAL A 252 7.59 -26.41 -12.21
N LYS A 253 7.58 -27.47 -11.38
CA LYS A 253 6.35 -28.04 -10.84
C LYS A 253 5.51 -27.00 -10.10
N LYS A 254 6.15 -26.10 -9.34
CA LYS A 254 5.44 -25.02 -8.63
C LYS A 254 4.75 -24.04 -9.58
N ARG A 255 5.35 -23.73 -10.73
CA ARG A 255 4.73 -22.94 -11.80
C ARG A 255 3.51 -23.66 -12.35
N GLU A 256 3.65 -24.94 -12.70
CA GLU A 256 2.57 -25.75 -13.26
C GLU A 256 1.38 -25.86 -12.31
N ASP A 257 1.63 -26.12 -11.02
CA ASP A 257 0.58 -26.13 -9.99
C ASP A 257 -0.14 -24.78 -9.92
N THR A 258 0.60 -23.67 -10.08
CA THR A 258 0.02 -22.31 -10.05
C THR A 258 -0.86 -22.05 -11.28
N HIS A 259 -0.45 -22.50 -12.47
CA HIS A 259 -1.25 -22.39 -13.70
C HIS A 259 -2.48 -23.29 -13.63
N LYS A 260 -2.32 -24.55 -13.21
CA LYS A 260 -3.44 -25.48 -13.01
C LYS A 260 -4.48 -24.92 -12.04
N MET A 261 -4.03 -24.30 -10.95
CA MET A 261 -4.92 -23.64 -9.99
C MET A 261 -5.62 -22.42 -10.59
N ALA A 262 -4.91 -21.63 -11.41
CA ALA A 262 -5.49 -20.47 -12.09
C ALA A 262 -6.54 -20.90 -13.12
N ASP A 263 -6.28 -21.94 -13.90
CA ASP A 263 -7.19 -22.49 -14.90
C ASP A 263 -8.44 -23.09 -14.27
N ALA A 264 -8.29 -23.84 -13.17
CA ALA A 264 -9.43 -24.35 -12.39
C ALA A 264 -10.35 -23.24 -11.87
N ASN A 265 -9.80 -22.04 -11.64
CA ASN A 265 -10.53 -20.88 -11.13
C ASN A 265 -10.81 -19.80 -12.19
N ARG A 266 -10.67 -20.13 -13.48
CA ARG A 266 -10.84 -19.18 -14.60
C ARG A 266 -12.20 -18.47 -14.59
N ALA A 267 -13.23 -19.15 -14.11
CA ALA A 267 -14.58 -18.60 -13.94
C ALA A 267 -14.61 -17.32 -13.08
N PHE A 268 -13.73 -17.20 -12.08
CA PHE A 268 -13.70 -16.06 -11.15
C PHE A 268 -12.86 -14.87 -11.65
N SER A 269 -12.31 -14.93 -12.87
CA SER A 269 -11.48 -13.86 -13.46
C SER A 269 -12.17 -12.50 -13.55
N HIS A 270 -13.51 -12.46 -13.56
CA HIS A 270 -14.29 -11.22 -13.55
C HIS A 270 -14.17 -10.42 -12.24
N TYR A 271 -13.72 -11.05 -11.14
CA TYR A 271 -13.46 -10.38 -9.85
C TYR A 271 -12.05 -9.75 -9.74
N ARG A 272 -11.38 -9.48 -10.86
CA ARG A 272 -9.98 -9.00 -10.90
C ARG A 272 -9.76 -7.52 -10.53
N TRP A 273 -10.80 -6.79 -10.14
CA TRP A 273 -10.76 -5.34 -9.86
C TRP A 273 -10.19 -4.96 -8.47
#